data_AF-A0A2G9XMC8-F1
#
_entry.id   AF-A0A2G9XMC8-F1
#
_cell.length_a   1.000
_cell.length_b   1.000
_cell.length_c   1.000
_cell.angle_alpha   90.00
_cell.angle_beta   90.00
_cell.angle_gamma   90.00
#
_symmetry.space_group_name_H-M   'P 1'
#
loop_
_entity.id
_entity.type
_entity.pdbx_description
1 polymer ?
#
loop_
_entity_poly.entity_id
_entity_poly.type
_entity_poly.pdbx_seq_one_letter_code
_entity_poly.pdbx_strand_id
1 'polypeptide(L)'
;MERSHLSHRALATARSRKGLLSTVEILSNMIKGSIKQGAYHPLQMGYMRPNEFCSKHCSPVKNLFMGGACTYPGETVIFGPGYLAANAVAEDLEIKKWWKEPEGVTKAKKKGML
;
A
#
# COMPACT_ATOMS: atom_id res chain seq x y z
N MET A 1 37.60 4.54 37.74
CA MET A 1 36.86 5.76 37.38
C MET A 1 37.26 6.12 35.95
N GLU A 2 36.64 5.48 34.95
CA GLU A 2 36.75 5.78 33.50
C GLU A 2 36.12 4.60 32.74
N ARG A 3 34.79 4.52 32.66
CA ARG A 3 34.09 3.57 31.76
C ARG A 3 32.62 3.90 31.51
N SER A 4 32.14 5.07 31.94
CA SER A 4 30.73 5.47 31.83
C SER A 4 30.45 6.46 30.69
N HIS A 5 31.47 7.08 30.08
CA HIS A 5 31.26 8.15 29.09
C HIS A 5 31.21 7.69 27.61
N LEU A 6 31.57 6.43 27.31
CA LEU A 6 31.61 5.91 25.93
C LEU A 6 30.26 5.36 25.42
N SER A 7 29.32 5.04 26.33
CA SER A 7 28.01 4.42 25.96
C SER A 7 27.04 5.41 25.30
N HIS A 8 26.96 6.65 25.80
CA HIS A 8 25.96 7.62 25.32
C HIS A 8 26.31 8.26 23.97
N ARG A 9 27.60 8.38 23.63
CA ARG A 9 28.03 8.96 22.34
C ARG A 9 27.85 8.01 21.16
N ALA A 10 28.00 6.70 21.36
CA ALA A 10 27.79 5.71 20.30
C ALA A 10 26.31 5.61 19.87
N LEU A 11 25.37 5.75 20.82
CA LEU A 11 23.93 5.74 20.56
C LEU A 11 23.41 7.01 19.86
N ALA A 12 24.05 8.17 20.08
CA ALA A 12 23.65 9.43 19.46
C ALA A 12 24.03 9.50 17.96
N THR A 13 25.20 8.97 17.59
CA THR A 13 25.70 9.01 16.20
C THR A 13 24.91 8.07 15.26
N ALA A 14 24.25 7.03 15.80
CA ALA A 14 23.36 6.15 15.05
C ALA A 14 21.99 6.78 14.70
N ARG A 15 21.57 7.87 15.37
CA ARG A 15 20.28 8.54 15.12
C ARG A 15 20.30 9.52 13.94
N SER A 16 21.46 10.08 13.60
CA SER A 16 21.58 11.14 12.57
C SER A 16 21.48 10.63 11.12
N ARG A 17 21.61 9.31 10.88
CA ARG A 17 21.56 8.70 9.54
C ARG A 17 20.22 8.03 9.19
N LYS A 18 19.10 8.44 9.80
CA LYS A 18 17.76 7.89 9.49
C LYS A 18 17.02 8.74 8.43
N GLY A 19 17.66 8.95 7.29
CA GLY A 19 17.09 9.68 6.15
C GLY A 19 16.97 8.86 4.87
N LEU A 20 17.46 7.62 4.83
CA LEU A 20 17.55 6.89 3.57
C LEU A 20 16.94 5.49 3.68
N LEU A 21 15.73 5.41 3.12
CA LEU A 21 15.03 4.26 2.55
C LEU A 21 14.94 2.95 3.38
N SER A 22 13.70 2.58 3.67
CA SER A 22 13.29 1.25 4.09
C SER A 22 13.69 0.21 3.03
N THR A 23 14.58 -0.71 3.35
CA THR A 23 14.71 -1.94 2.54
C THR A 23 14.88 -3.21 3.37
N VAL A 24 15.27 -3.14 4.65
CA VAL A 24 15.60 -4.38 5.38
C VAL A 24 15.25 -4.35 6.89
N GLU A 25 14.17 -3.64 7.26
CA GLU A 25 13.63 -3.52 8.66
C GLU A 25 14.52 -2.65 9.60
N ILE A 26 14.13 -1.98 10.69
CA ILE A 26 13.07 -2.09 11.71
C ILE A 26 12.27 -0.77 11.82
N LEU A 27 10.92 -0.84 11.87
CA LEU A 27 10.02 0.32 11.79
C LEU A 27 9.11 0.46 13.03
N SER A 28 9.45 1.33 13.98
CA SER A 28 8.51 1.79 15.03
C SER A 28 7.55 2.87 14.49
N ASN A 29 6.94 2.56 13.33
CA ASN A 29 6.04 3.34 12.45
C ASN A 29 6.64 4.26 11.36
N MET A 30 7.95 4.20 11.07
CA MET A 30 8.62 5.11 10.10
C MET A 30 8.75 6.56 10.61
N ILE A 31 9.58 6.79 11.62
CA ILE A 31 9.61 8.03 12.44
C ILE A 31 9.69 9.37 11.63
N LYS A 32 10.26 9.35 10.40
CA LYS A 32 9.98 10.28 9.26
C LYS A 32 10.26 9.59 7.91
N GLY A 33 9.99 8.28 7.84
CA GLY A 33 10.19 7.52 6.60
C GLY A 33 9.22 7.95 5.50
N SER A 34 9.16 7.20 4.40
CA SER A 34 8.12 7.39 3.38
C SER A 34 6.71 7.14 3.93
N ILE A 35 5.68 7.80 3.39
CA ILE A 35 4.28 7.41 3.65
C ILE A 35 3.94 6.01 3.12
N LYS A 36 4.85 5.46 2.31
CA LYS A 36 4.72 4.17 1.66
C LYS A 36 5.01 3.06 2.66
N GLN A 37 3.99 2.26 2.91
CA GLN A 37 4.09 1.02 3.68
C GLN A 37 3.74 -0.18 2.81
N GLY A 38 4.49 -1.25 3.02
CA GLY A 38 4.36 -2.50 2.29
C GLY A 38 5.74 -3.14 2.14
N ALA A 39 5.77 -4.48 2.06
CA ALA A 39 6.96 -5.15 1.59
C ALA A 39 6.90 -5.28 0.06
N TYR A 40 8.03 -5.03 -0.60
CA TYR A 40 8.24 -5.34 -2.01
C TYR A 40 8.88 -6.72 -2.14
N HIS A 41 8.14 -7.74 -1.72
CA HIS A 41 8.54 -9.10 -2.08
C HIS A 41 8.06 -9.39 -3.51
N PRO A 42 8.81 -10.10 -4.37
CA PRO A 42 8.34 -10.45 -5.71
C PRO A 42 6.96 -11.11 -5.73
N LEU A 43 6.70 -12.01 -4.77
CA LEU A 43 5.38 -12.65 -4.59
C LEU A 43 4.27 -11.67 -4.19
N GLN A 44 4.61 -10.52 -3.60
CA GLN A 44 3.66 -9.49 -3.21
C GLN A 44 3.40 -8.46 -4.32
N MET A 45 4.16 -8.48 -5.43
CA MET A 45 3.98 -7.56 -6.55
C MET A 45 3.10 -8.14 -7.68
N GLY A 46 2.57 -9.35 -7.48
CA GLY A 46 1.73 -10.03 -8.46
C GLY A 46 0.27 -9.57 -8.44
N TYR A 47 -0.49 -9.99 -9.47
CA TYR A 47 -1.90 -9.70 -9.63
C TYR A 47 -2.78 -10.31 -8.52
N MET A 48 -2.38 -11.45 -7.96
CA MET A 48 -3.13 -12.19 -6.94
C MET A 48 -2.83 -11.72 -5.51
N ARG A 49 -2.55 -10.43 -5.30
CA ARG A 49 -2.31 -9.88 -3.96
C ARG A 49 -3.65 -9.66 -3.24
N PRO A 50 -3.78 -9.97 -1.94
CA PRO A 50 -2.80 -10.63 -1.06
C PRO A 50 -2.76 -12.15 -1.22
N ASN A 51 -3.82 -12.75 -1.75
CA ASN A 51 -3.88 -14.12 -2.22
C ASN A 51 -4.97 -14.20 -3.31
N GLU A 52 -5.14 -15.37 -3.92
CA GLU A 52 -6.13 -15.58 -4.99
C GLU A 52 -7.57 -15.30 -4.55
N PHE A 53 -7.93 -15.64 -3.31
CA PHE A 53 -9.28 -15.48 -2.76
C PHE A 53 -9.63 -14.03 -2.41
N CYS A 54 -8.63 -13.23 -2.06
CA CYS A 54 -8.78 -11.84 -1.63
C CYS A 54 -8.36 -10.82 -2.69
N SER A 55 -8.12 -11.28 -3.92
CA SER A 55 -7.75 -10.44 -5.05
C SER A 55 -8.94 -9.60 -5.54
N LYS A 56 -8.68 -8.60 -6.40
CA LYS A 56 -9.71 -7.75 -7.03
C LYS A 56 -10.61 -6.98 -6.04
N HIS A 57 -10.11 -6.70 -4.84
CA HIS A 57 -10.84 -5.95 -3.80
C HIS A 57 -12.01 -6.70 -3.12
N CYS A 58 -12.18 -8.00 -3.37
CA CYS A 58 -13.17 -8.83 -2.69
C CYS A 58 -12.51 -9.76 -1.67
N SER A 59 -13.29 -10.32 -0.74
CA SER A 59 -12.84 -11.38 0.16
C SER A 59 -13.85 -12.54 0.17
N PRO A 60 -13.47 -13.75 0.61
CA PRO A 60 -14.40 -14.86 0.74
C PRO A 60 -15.42 -14.66 1.87
N VAL A 61 -15.21 -13.66 2.74
CA VAL A 61 -16.16 -13.30 3.80
C VAL A 61 -17.17 -12.32 3.23
N LYS A 62 -18.45 -12.66 3.32
CA LYS A 62 -19.55 -11.84 2.82
C LYS A 62 -19.49 -10.42 3.42
N ASN A 63 -19.69 -9.41 2.57
CA ASN A 63 -19.66 -7.99 2.92
C ASN A 63 -18.33 -7.48 3.49
N LEU A 64 -17.23 -8.23 3.32
CA LEU A 64 -15.88 -7.80 3.65
C LEU A 64 -15.07 -7.60 2.38
N PHE A 65 -14.58 -6.38 2.18
CA PHE A 65 -13.87 -5.98 0.96
C PHE A 65 -12.45 -5.52 1.28
N MET A 66 -11.57 -5.63 0.30
CA MET A 66 -10.15 -5.35 0.44
C MET A 66 -9.81 -4.01 -0.20
N GLY A 67 -9.22 -3.10 0.58
CA GLY A 67 -8.84 -1.76 0.12
C GLY A 67 -7.35 -1.47 0.32
N GLY A 68 -6.83 -0.55 -0.49
CA GLY A 68 -5.48 -0.01 -0.33
C GLY A 68 -4.37 -0.90 -0.91
N ALA A 69 -3.20 -0.84 -0.29
CA ALA A 69 -1.96 -1.46 -0.78
C ALA A 69 -1.98 -3.00 -0.75
N CYS A 70 -2.97 -3.62 -0.08
CA CYS A 70 -3.06 -5.08 -0.01
C CYS A 70 -3.49 -5.71 -1.33
N THR A 71 -4.22 -4.99 -2.19
CA THR A 71 -4.74 -5.49 -3.48
C THR A 71 -4.33 -4.63 -4.67
N TYR A 72 -3.81 -3.42 -4.43
CA TYR A 72 -3.45 -2.49 -5.49
C TYR A 72 -1.93 -2.45 -5.71
N PRO A 73 -1.44 -2.57 -6.96
CA PRO A 73 -0.02 -2.53 -7.25
C PRO A 73 0.51 -1.10 -7.13
N GLY A 74 1.64 -0.96 -6.44
CA GLY A 74 2.31 0.32 -6.26
C GLY A 74 1.98 0.98 -4.92
N GLU A 75 2.96 1.72 -4.42
CA GLU A 75 2.85 2.45 -3.17
C GLU A 75 2.64 3.94 -3.41
N THR A 76 1.90 4.58 -2.49
CA THR A 76 1.59 6.02 -2.32
C THR A 76 0.09 6.32 -2.36
N VAL A 77 -0.30 7.58 -2.08
CA VAL A 77 -1.69 8.04 -2.12
C VAL A 77 -2.11 8.36 -3.56
N ILE A 78 -2.74 7.40 -4.22
CA ILE A 78 -3.17 7.49 -5.63
C ILE A 78 -4.68 7.38 -5.84
N PHE A 79 -5.44 7.13 -4.76
CA PHE A 79 -6.92 6.97 -4.73
C PHE A 79 -7.50 5.86 -5.62
N GLY A 80 -6.74 5.30 -6.58
CA GLY A 80 -7.07 4.12 -7.38
C GLY A 80 -7.61 2.92 -6.59
N PRO A 81 -6.95 2.46 -5.50
CA PRO A 81 -7.49 1.36 -4.69
C PRO A 81 -8.87 1.66 -4.10
N GLY A 82 -9.12 2.92 -3.70
CA GLY A 82 -10.41 3.32 -3.16
C GLY A 82 -11.51 3.27 -4.22
N TYR A 83 -11.22 3.74 -5.43
CA TYR A 83 -12.14 3.65 -6.56
C TYR A 83 -12.48 2.19 -6.93
N LEU A 84 -11.47 1.31 -7.00
CA LEU A 84 -11.70 -0.10 -7.32
C LEU A 84 -12.45 -0.84 -6.21
N ALA A 85 -12.12 -0.59 -4.94
CA ALA A 85 -12.84 -1.17 -3.81
C ALA A 85 -14.31 -0.69 -3.77
N ALA A 86 -14.57 0.59 -4.02
CA ALA A 86 -15.94 1.10 -4.10
C ALA A 86 -16.74 0.47 -5.25
N ASN A 87 -16.09 0.18 -6.38
CA ASN A 87 -16.72 -0.55 -7.48
C ASN A 87 -17.04 -1.99 -7.10
N ALA A 88 -16.12 -2.69 -6.43
CA ALA A 88 -16.34 -4.06 -5.97
C ALA A 88 -17.52 -4.14 -4.99
N VAL A 89 -17.61 -3.20 -4.04
CA VAL A 89 -18.75 -3.08 -3.12
C VAL A 89 -20.05 -2.86 -3.88
N ALA A 90 -20.06 -1.92 -4.84
CA ALA A 90 -21.26 -1.61 -5.61
C ALA A 90 -21.70 -2.79 -6.51
N GLU A 91 -20.76 -3.56 -7.03
CA GLU A 91 -21.05 -4.74 -7.86
C GLU A 91 -21.60 -5.89 -7.02
N ASP A 92 -20.99 -6.19 -5.86
CA ASP A 92 -21.42 -7.28 -4.98
C ASP A 92 -22.79 -7.00 -4.33
N LEU A 93 -23.08 -5.74 -4.00
CA LEU A 93 -24.34 -5.31 -3.40
C LEU A 93 -25.38 -4.84 -4.42
N GLU A 94 -25.10 -4.97 -5.73
CA GLU A 94 -25.97 -4.53 -6.83
C GLU A 94 -26.41 -3.04 -6.73
N ILE A 95 -25.54 -2.19 -6.20
CA ILE A 95 -25.81 -0.76 -6.02
C ILE A 95 -25.57 -0.02 -7.34
N LYS A 96 -26.56 0.77 -7.75
CA LYS A 96 -26.40 1.69 -8.89
C LYS A 96 -25.35 2.76 -8.57
N LYS A 97 -24.20 2.69 -9.24
CA LYS A 97 -23.10 3.66 -9.12
C LYS A 97 -23.58 5.06 -9.53
N TRP A 98 -23.38 6.04 -8.65
CA TRP A 98 -23.72 7.45 -8.92
C TRP A 98 -22.50 8.27 -9.39
N TRP A 99 -21.30 7.72 -9.25
CA TRP A 99 -20.06 8.31 -9.76
C TRP A 99 -19.76 7.84 -11.18
N LYS A 100 -18.97 8.64 -11.90
CA LYS A 100 -18.52 8.34 -13.27
C LYS A 100 -17.13 7.73 -13.26
N GLU A 101 -16.81 7.03 -14.34
CA GLU A 101 -15.44 6.56 -14.57
C GLU A 101 -14.49 7.78 -14.75
N PRO A 102 -13.30 7.77 -14.12
CA PRO A 102 -12.33 8.84 -14.30
C PRO A 102 -11.87 8.96 -15.75
N GLU A 103 -11.69 10.20 -16.23
CA GLU A 103 -11.33 10.46 -17.64
C GLU A 103 -10.07 9.72 -18.10
N GLY A 104 -9.08 9.59 -17.22
CA GLY A 104 -7.84 8.89 -17.54
C GLY A 104 -8.06 7.43 -17.90
N VAL A 105 -8.97 6.75 -17.19
CA VAL A 105 -9.34 5.35 -17.45
C VAL A 105 -10.10 5.25 -18.76
N THR A 106 -11.07 6.14 -19.00
CA THR A 106 -11.86 6.15 -20.23
C THR A 106 -10.99 6.42 -21.47
N LYS A 107 -10.02 7.34 -21.36
CA LYS A 107 -9.05 7.63 -22.44
C LYS A 107 -8.13 6.43 -22.70
N ALA A 108 -7.67 5.73 -21.66
CA ALA A 108 -6.83 4.55 -21.79
C ALA A 108 -7.57 3.38 -22.46
N LYS A 109 -8.83 3.13 -22.10
CA LYS A 109 -9.70 2.12 -22.76
C LYS A 109 -9.88 2.42 -24.24
N LYS A 110 -10.16 3.68 -24.61
CA LYS A 110 -10.27 4.09 -26.03
C LYS A 110 -8.99 3.87 -26.83
N LYS A 111 -7.83 3.85 -26.17
CA LYS A 111 -6.52 3.57 -26.78
C LYS A 111 -6.15 2.08 -26.78
N GLY A 112 -7.00 1.20 -26.24
CA GLY A 112 -6.73 -0.25 -26.16
C GLY A 112 -5.64 -0.62 -25.14
N MET A 113 -5.40 0.21 -24.14
CA MET A 113 -4.35 0.00 -23.12
C MET A 113 -4.83 -0.75 -21.88
N LEU A 114 -6.14 -0.93 -21.74
CA LEU A 114 -6.85 -1.56 -20.61
C LEU A 114 -7.98 -2.43 -21.13
#